data_AF-A0A833QG93-F1
#
_entry.id   AF-A0A833QG93-F1
#
_cell.length_a   1.000
_cell.length_b   1.000
_cell.length_c   1.000
_cell.angle_alpha   90.00
_cell.angle_beta   90.00
_cell.angle_gamma   90.00
#
_symmetry.space_group_name_H-M   'P 1'
#
loop_
_entity.id
_entity.type
_entity.pdbx_description
1 polymer ?
#
loop_
_entity_poly.entity_id
_entity_poly.type
_entity_poly.pdbx_seq_one_letter_code
_entity_poly.pdbx_strand_id
1 'polypeptide(L)'
;MSQHKFASNVVDKCLTFGTLEERQILIDEILGTTDETEPLQVMMKDQFGNYVVQKVMETCDEQNRELIISRIKVHLNALKRYTYGKHIVARVEKLLAAGERVSASS
;
A
#
# COMPACT_ATOMS: atom_id res chain seq x y z
N MET A 1 20.11 7.88 -9.27
CA MET A 1 18.98 8.17 -8.33
C MET A 1 17.66 8.51 -9.02
N SER A 2 17.59 8.64 -10.35
CA SER A 2 16.35 9.13 -11.00
C SER A 2 15.31 8.06 -11.32
N GLN A 3 15.69 6.77 -11.42
CA GLN A 3 14.76 5.71 -11.86
C GLN A 3 13.57 5.50 -10.90
N HIS A 4 13.80 5.47 -9.58
CA HIS A 4 12.73 5.26 -8.58
C HIS A 4 11.77 6.45 -8.44
N LYS A 5 12.25 7.70 -8.58
CA LYS A 5 11.41 8.91 -8.52
C LYS A 5 10.52 9.06 -9.75
N PHE A 6 11.00 8.65 -10.93
CA PHE A 6 10.17 8.63 -12.12
C PHE A 6 9.17 7.47 -12.08
N ALA A 7 9.58 6.30 -11.56
CA ALA A 7 8.67 5.18 -11.36
C ALA A 7 7.52 5.54 -10.40
N SER A 8 7.77 6.19 -9.26
CA SER A 8 6.70 6.61 -8.35
C SER A 8 5.73 7.62 -8.98
N ASN A 9 6.22 8.53 -9.83
CA ASN A 9 5.37 9.49 -10.54
C ASN A 9 4.54 8.84 -11.65
N VAL A 10 5.09 7.84 -12.34
CA VAL A 10 4.35 7.06 -13.34
C VAL A 10 3.28 6.23 -12.65
N VAL A 11 3.62 5.55 -11.57
CA VAL A 11 2.67 4.77 -10.77
C VAL A 11 1.58 5.68 -10.18
N ASP A 12 1.92 6.85 -9.65
CA ASP A 12 0.90 7.80 -9.15
C ASP A 12 -0.05 8.27 -10.27
N LYS A 13 0.48 8.52 -11.47
CA LYS A 13 -0.36 8.86 -12.63
C LYS A 13 -1.21 7.68 -13.08
N CYS A 14 -0.70 6.45 -13.10
CA CYS A 14 -1.48 5.27 -13.46
C CYS A 14 -2.55 4.95 -12.41
N LEU A 15 -2.26 5.14 -11.11
CA LEU A 15 -3.25 4.97 -10.05
C LEU A 15 -4.33 6.08 -10.08
N THR A 16 -3.97 7.29 -10.52
CA THR A 16 -4.90 8.43 -10.57
C THR A 16 -5.72 8.45 -11.87
N PHE A 17 -5.09 8.20 -13.02
CA PHE A 17 -5.66 8.38 -14.37
C PHE A 17 -5.73 7.08 -15.18
N GLY A 18 -5.03 6.03 -14.77
CA GLY A 18 -5.06 4.74 -15.46
C GLY A 18 -6.41 4.04 -15.31
N THR A 19 -6.67 3.12 -16.24
CA THR A 19 -7.85 2.27 -16.28
C THR A 19 -7.89 1.29 -15.10
N LEU A 20 -9.06 0.68 -14.85
CA LEU A 20 -9.20 -0.33 -13.80
C LEU A 20 -8.25 -1.52 -14.00
N GLU A 21 -8.05 -1.96 -15.24
CA GLU A 21 -7.12 -3.04 -15.59
C GLU A 21 -5.67 -2.67 -15.29
N GLU A 22 -5.22 -1.47 -15.69
CA GLU A 22 -3.86 -1.00 -15.40
C GLU A 22 -3.61 -0.87 -13.90
N ARG A 23 -4.61 -0.41 -13.14
CA ARG A 23 -4.52 -0.35 -11.68
C ARG A 23 -4.42 -1.73 -11.07
N GLN A 24 -5.22 -2.69 -11.56
CA GLN A 24 -5.21 -4.06 -11.05
C GLN A 24 -3.86 -4.73 -11.31
N ILE A 25 -3.27 -4.54 -12.50
CA ILE A 25 -1.92 -5.03 -12.82
C ILE A 25 -0.88 -4.44 -11.87
N LEU A 26 -0.94 -3.12 -11.61
CA LEU A 26 -0.03 -2.48 -10.65
C LEU A 26 -0.20 -3.00 -9.22
N ILE A 27 -1.43 -3.25 -8.80
CA ILE A 27 -1.75 -3.80 -7.48
C ILE A 27 -1.18 -5.22 -7.36
N ASP A 28 -1.37 -6.05 -8.37
CA ASP A 28 -0.87 -7.41 -8.43
C ASP A 28 0.66 -7.46 -8.36
N GLU A 29 1.35 -6.59 -9.10
CA GLU A 29 2.81 -6.46 -9.07
C GLU A 29 3.34 -6.00 -7.69
N ILE A 30 2.62 -5.09 -7.02
CA ILE A 30 3.00 -4.61 -5.67
C ILE A 30 2.78 -5.70 -4.61
N LEU A 31 1.71 -6.47 -4.76
CA LEU A 31 1.38 -7.58 -3.87
C LEU A 31 2.28 -8.79 -4.11
N GLY A 32 2.78 -8.97 -5.34
CA GLY A 32 3.51 -10.13 -5.80
C GLY A 32 2.59 -11.32 -6.08
N THR A 33 2.95 -12.13 -7.07
CA THR A 33 2.18 -13.31 -7.51
C THR A 33 2.43 -14.56 -6.68
N THR A 34 3.46 -14.57 -5.84
CA THR A 34 3.89 -15.71 -5.01
C THR A 34 4.50 -15.23 -3.70
N ASP A 35 4.47 -16.08 -2.67
CA ASP A 35 4.82 -15.96 -1.24
C ASP A 35 5.94 -15.00 -0.77
N GLU A 36 6.69 -14.40 -1.67
CA GLU A 36 7.75 -13.43 -1.42
C GLU A 36 7.13 -12.05 -1.17
N THR A 37 6.80 -11.79 0.10
CA THR A 37 6.38 -10.48 0.63
C THR A 37 7.40 -9.33 0.44
N GLU A 38 8.45 -9.54 -0.35
CA GLU A 38 9.57 -8.62 -0.54
C GLU A 38 9.21 -7.29 -1.23
N PRO A 39 8.45 -7.23 -2.35
CA PRO A 39 8.22 -5.97 -3.05
C PRO A 39 7.44 -4.98 -2.17
N LEU A 40 6.31 -5.42 -1.59
CA LEU A 40 5.54 -4.60 -0.65
C LEU A 40 6.39 -4.15 0.55
N GLN A 41 7.16 -5.06 1.16
CA GLN A 41 8.02 -4.72 2.30
C GLN A 41 9.10 -3.70 1.98
N VAL A 42 9.72 -3.80 0.80
CA VAL A 42 10.73 -2.84 0.33
C VAL A 42 10.06 -1.49 0.08
N MET A 43 8.91 -1.46 -0.61
CA MET A 43 8.21 -0.21 -0.92
C MET A 43 7.74 0.54 0.32
N MET A 44 7.24 -0.15 1.35
CA MET A 44 6.81 0.48 2.60
C MET A 44 7.95 1.20 3.35
N LYS A 45 9.19 0.75 3.16
CA LYS A 45 10.39 1.30 3.82
C LYS A 45 11.09 2.34 2.94
N ASP A 46 10.74 2.43 1.67
CA ASP A 46 11.35 3.33 0.69
C ASP A 46 10.78 4.76 0.76
N GLN A 47 11.63 5.74 0.46
CA GLN A 47 11.28 7.17 0.50
C GLN A 47 10.25 7.60 -0.56
N PHE A 48 10.09 6.83 -1.65
CA PHE A 48 9.11 7.07 -2.70
C PHE A 48 8.03 5.98 -2.73
N GLY A 49 8.41 4.72 -2.52
CA GLY A 49 7.50 3.57 -2.49
C GLY A 49 6.40 3.69 -1.44
N ASN A 50 6.67 4.32 -0.30
CA ASN A 50 5.67 4.50 0.75
C ASN A 50 4.44 5.30 0.28
N TYR A 51 4.62 6.25 -0.64
CA TYR A 51 3.53 7.03 -1.21
C TYR A 51 2.68 6.19 -2.17
N VAL A 52 3.33 5.31 -2.95
CA VAL A 52 2.65 4.38 -3.83
C VAL A 52 1.78 3.42 -3.03
N VAL A 53 2.32 2.81 -1.97
CA VAL A 53 1.56 1.88 -1.11
C VAL A 53 0.36 2.58 -0.45
N GLN A 54 0.55 3.82 0.02
CA GLN A 54 -0.56 4.63 0.55
C GLN A 54 -1.64 4.87 -0.50
N LYS A 55 -1.24 5.31 -1.70
CA LYS A 55 -2.16 5.61 -2.79
C LYS A 55 -2.93 4.37 -3.21
N VAL A 56 -2.27 3.22 -3.34
CA VAL A 56 -2.91 1.95 -3.65
C VAL A 56 -4.00 1.61 -2.63
N MET A 57 -3.71 1.70 -1.32
CA MET A 57 -4.71 1.46 -0.26
C MET A 57 -5.90 2.43 -0.31
N GLU A 58 -5.73 3.61 -0.94
CA GLU A 58 -6.79 4.61 -1.12
C GLU A 58 -7.62 4.37 -2.38
N THR A 59 -7.04 3.80 -3.42
CA THR A 59 -7.67 3.67 -4.74
C THR A 59 -8.15 2.27 -5.09
N CYS A 60 -7.64 1.23 -4.42
CA CYS A 60 -8.07 -0.14 -4.67
C CYS A 60 -9.44 -0.42 -4.08
N ASP A 61 -10.11 -1.42 -4.63
CA ASP A 61 -11.32 -2.02 -4.09
C ASP A 61 -11.09 -2.63 -2.68
N GLU A 62 -12.21 -2.91 -2.00
CA GLU A 62 -12.20 -3.34 -0.61
C GLU A 62 -11.46 -4.68 -0.41
N GLN A 63 -11.62 -5.63 -1.34
CA GLN A 63 -10.99 -6.94 -1.25
C GLN A 63 -9.46 -6.82 -1.33
N ASN A 64 -8.95 -6.08 -2.32
CA ASN A 64 -7.52 -5.81 -2.44
C ASN A 64 -6.99 -5.02 -1.22
N ARG A 65 -7.78 -4.07 -0.71
CA ARG A 65 -7.41 -3.27 0.46
C ARG A 65 -7.24 -4.13 1.71
N GLU A 66 -8.18 -5.02 1.97
CA GLU A 66 -8.11 -5.95 3.10
C GLU A 66 -6.90 -6.88 2.99
N LEU A 67 -6.61 -7.40 1.79
CA LEU A 67 -5.45 -8.23 1.54
C LEU A 67 -4.13 -7.48 1.84
N ILE A 68 -3.99 -6.26 1.31
CA ILE A 68 -2.83 -5.40 1.56
C ILE A 68 -2.69 -5.14 3.06
N ILE A 69 -3.76 -4.71 3.73
CA ILE A 69 -3.73 -4.44 5.18
C ILE A 69 -3.33 -5.69 5.96
N SER A 70 -3.84 -6.87 5.60
CA SER A 70 -3.48 -8.13 6.23
C SER A 70 -1.98 -8.43 6.11
N ARG A 71 -1.40 -8.22 4.92
CA ARG A 71 0.05 -8.37 4.68
C ARG A 71 0.87 -7.32 5.44
N ILE A 72 0.39 -6.09 5.58
CA ILE A 72 1.11 -5.03 6.32
C ILE A 72 1.05 -5.29 7.83
N LYS A 73 -0.07 -5.81 8.35
CA LYS A 73 -0.29 -6.08 9.78
C LYS A 73 0.83 -6.91 10.40
N VAL A 74 1.30 -7.95 9.71
CA VAL A 74 2.39 -8.81 10.22
C VAL A 74 3.74 -8.08 10.32
N HIS A 75 3.89 -6.95 9.63
CA HIS A 75 5.13 -6.15 9.61
C HIS A 75 5.04 -4.84 10.41
N LEU A 76 3.90 -4.49 11.02
CA LEU A 76 3.70 -3.20 11.71
C LEU A 76 4.79 -2.89 12.75
N ASN A 77 5.17 -3.88 13.56
CA ASN A 77 6.21 -3.69 14.58
C ASN A 77 7.59 -3.39 13.97
N ALA A 78 7.91 -4.02 12.84
CA ALA A 78 9.16 -3.75 12.13
C ALA A 78 9.13 -2.36 11.48
N LEU A 79 8.01 -1.98 10.85
CA LEU A 79 7.83 -0.71 10.16
C LEU A 79 7.98 0.51 11.07
N LYS A 80 7.61 0.41 12.36
CA LYS A 80 7.81 1.47 13.37
C LYS A 80 9.28 1.89 13.50
N ARG A 81 10.24 1.03 13.13
CA ARG A 81 11.68 1.32 13.19
C ARG A 81 12.22 2.06 11.96
N TYR A 82 11.42 2.20 10.90
CA TYR A 82 11.83 2.84 9.65
C TYR A 82 11.22 4.23 9.52
N THR A 83 12.02 5.21 9.06
CA THR A 83 11.59 6.60 8.89
C THR A 83 10.34 6.72 8.03
N TYR A 84 10.24 5.95 6.94
CA TYR A 84 9.08 5.97 6.03
C TYR A 84 8.00 4.97 6.43
N GLY A 85 8.39 3.84 7.03
CA GLY A 85 7.47 2.79 7.49
C GLY A 85 6.46 3.29 8.52
N LYS A 86 6.83 4.25 9.38
CA LYS A 86 5.90 4.86 10.36
C LYS A 86 4.67 5.52 9.71
N HIS A 87 4.81 6.05 8.49
CA HIS A 87 3.69 6.66 7.77
C HIS A 87 2.69 5.60 7.30
N ILE A 88 3.19 4.44 6.87
CA ILE A 88 2.35 3.29 6.54
C ILE A 88 1.60 2.79 7.78
N VAL A 89 2.29 2.64 8.91
CA VAL A 89 1.68 2.23 10.19
C VAL A 89 0.52 3.16 10.55
N ALA A 90 0.76 4.47 10.56
CA ALA A 90 -0.26 5.45 10.89
C ALA A 90 -1.47 5.38 9.92
N ARG A 91 -1.24 5.12 8.63
CA ARG A 91 -2.32 4.99 7.65
C ARG A 91 -3.15 3.73 7.90
N VAL A 92 -2.51 2.59 8.16
CA VAL A 92 -3.18 1.32 8.43
C VAL A 92 -3.98 1.40 9.73
N GLU A 93 -3.39 1.92 10.81
CA GLU A 93 -4.10 2.10 12.09
C GLU A 93 -5.35 2.99 11.92
N LYS A 94 -5.25 4.07 11.12
CA LYS A 94 -6.41 4.92 10.79
C LYS A 94 -7.49 4.17 10.01
N LEU A 95 -7.11 3.32 9.05
CA LEU A 95 -8.06 2.53 8.26
C LEU A 95 -8.76 1.46 9.12
N LEU A 96 -8.03 0.82 10.04
CA LEU A 96 -8.61 -0.14 10.98
C LEU A 96 -9.60 0.53 11.94
N ALA A 97 -9.21 1.66 12.52
CA ALA A 97 -10.11 2.43 13.39
C ALA A 97 -11.35 2.98 12.65
N ALA A 98 -11.26 3.20 11.34
CA ALA A 98 -12.40 3.58 10.51
C ALA A 98 -13.31 2.39 10.17
N GLY A 99 -12.74 1.22 9.88
CA GLY A 99 -13.49 -0.01 9.59
C GLY A 99 -14.28 -0.54 10.79
N GLU A 100 -13.72 -0.45 12.00
CA GLU A 100 -14.41 -0.86 13.24
C GLU A 100 -15.68 -0.04 13.53
N ARG A 101 -15.76 1.22 13.07
CA ARG A 101 -16.96 2.05 13.24
C ARG A 101 -18.14 1.63 12.38
N VAL A 102 -17.90 0.95 11.26
CA VAL A 102 -18.96 0.50 10.34
C VAL A 102 -19.60 -0.79 10.83
N SER A 103 -18.83 -1.70 11.45
CA SER A 103 -19.37 -2.95 12.02
C SER A 103 -20.16 -2.75 13.32
N ALA A 104 -19.88 -1.69 14.10
CA ALA A 104 -20.60 -1.41 15.34
C ALA A 104 -21.99 -0.76 15.15
N SER A 105 -22.46 -0.61 13.91
CA SER A 105 -23.74 0.03 13.57
C SER A 105 -24.74 -0.90 12.84
N SER A 106 -24.47 -2.20 12.78
CA SER A 106 -25.39 -3.20 12.19
C SER A 106 -26.02 -4.08 13.28
#